data_AF-A0A5N6XWC3-F1
#
_entry.id   AF-A0A5N6XWC3-F1
#
_cell.length_a   1.000
_cell.length_b   1.000
_cell.length_c   1.000
_cell.angle_alpha   90.00
_cell.angle_beta   90.00
_cell.angle_gamma   90.00
#
_symmetry.space_group_name_H-M   'P 1'
#
loop_
_entity.id
_entity.type
_entity.pdbx_description
1 polymer ?
#
loop_
_entity_poly.entity_id
_entity_poly.type
_entity_poly.pdbx_seq_one_letter_code
_entity_poly.pdbx_strand_id
1 'polypeptide(L)'
;MLDPFPPPPAWLRDRVEPWALYLNVPALSDHIHEVILAFAGYQFIHSFLSPWLSPILFPRHYPQLNKRTKLNWDVHVVSLVQSVLINVFALYIMFVDKERKNMDTGERIYGYTGMSGLLQALAEGYFVYDIIVSTMHIRMFGVGMLFHAISALWVFSFGFRPFVNFYSPTFILYELSSPFLNIHWFLDKLNLTGSKLQWYNGMLLLSVFFSCRLVWGTWQSIFVYKDMWSALTQTWSLSSLPPPSAAGESSVVLDSAINTAVFGHRAKLAEQCVDEVCRKANEEVFKYAGFTAGGVPTWLVGTYVAANVVLNSLNYYWFSKMVETVLKRFRGPKEGGSKKGEGEKKEAAVEEVVEKVVLEAAASLEEEEGSPFLGEGVGRDVDVHVGGDVRRRR
;
A
#
# COMPACT_ATOMS: atom_id res chain seq x y z
N MET A 1 18.65 -2.38 9.36
CA MET A 1 18.33 -3.69 9.97
C MET A 1 18.46 -4.80 8.93
N LEU A 2 19.06 -5.94 9.31
CA LEU A 2 19.27 -7.09 8.42
C LEU A 2 17.97 -7.89 8.19
N ASP A 3 17.88 -8.55 7.05
CA ASP A 3 16.80 -9.51 6.79
C ASP A 3 16.94 -10.74 7.72
N PRO A 4 15.87 -11.16 8.43
CA PRO A 4 15.88 -12.39 9.22
C PRO A 4 15.83 -13.67 8.38
N PHE A 5 15.42 -13.62 7.11
CA PHE A 5 15.38 -14.76 6.22
C PHE A 5 16.72 -14.99 5.52
N PRO A 6 17.11 -16.27 5.32
CA PRO A 6 18.31 -16.58 4.56
C PRO A 6 18.11 -16.28 3.06
N PRO A 7 19.20 -16.08 2.30
CA PRO A 7 19.11 -15.91 0.85
C PRO A 7 18.48 -17.14 0.18
N PRO A 8 17.94 -16.97 -1.06
CA PRO A 8 17.27 -18.05 -1.77
C PRO A 8 18.23 -19.21 -2.06
N PRO A 9 17.68 -20.42 -2.28
CA PRO A 9 18.47 -21.54 -2.78
C PRO A 9 19.25 -21.16 -4.04
N ALA A 10 20.51 -21.62 -4.15
CA ALA A 10 21.41 -21.25 -5.23
C ALA A 10 20.78 -21.45 -6.62
N TRP A 11 20.10 -22.58 -6.87
CA TRP A 11 19.47 -22.87 -8.15
C TRP A 11 18.39 -21.84 -8.57
N LEU A 12 17.73 -21.19 -7.61
CA LEU A 12 16.72 -20.19 -7.85
C LEU A 12 17.38 -18.84 -8.12
N ARG A 13 18.37 -18.49 -7.28
CA ARG A 13 19.19 -17.28 -7.46
C ARG A 13 19.85 -17.27 -8.84
N ASP A 14 20.54 -18.35 -9.22
CA ASP A 14 21.28 -18.46 -10.48
C ASP A 14 20.38 -18.28 -11.72
N ARG A 15 19.09 -18.63 -11.61
CA ARG A 15 18.11 -18.45 -12.70
C ARG A 15 17.56 -17.04 -12.77
N VAL A 16 17.45 -16.37 -11.63
CA VAL A 16 16.77 -15.07 -11.51
C VAL A 16 17.77 -13.92 -11.67
N GLU A 17 18.98 -14.09 -11.13
CA GLU A 17 20.02 -13.07 -11.10
C GLU A 17 20.35 -12.49 -12.49
N PRO A 18 20.49 -13.27 -13.58
CA PRO A 18 20.72 -12.69 -14.90
C PRO A 18 19.62 -11.72 -15.35
N TRP A 19 18.36 -12.03 -15.04
CA TRP A 19 17.21 -11.17 -15.36
C TRP A 19 17.12 -9.97 -14.42
N ALA A 20 17.37 -10.18 -13.13
CA ALA A 20 17.41 -9.10 -12.14
C ALA A 20 18.49 -8.08 -12.50
N LEU A 21 19.67 -8.51 -12.91
CA LEU A 21 20.74 -7.63 -13.37
C LEU A 21 20.40 -6.96 -14.70
N TYR A 22 19.79 -7.69 -15.65
CA TYR A 22 19.36 -7.12 -16.94
C TYR A 22 18.31 -6.01 -16.78
N LEU A 23 17.32 -6.22 -15.91
CA LEU A 23 16.31 -5.23 -15.56
C LEU A 23 16.84 -4.18 -14.56
N ASN A 24 18.08 -4.36 -14.09
CA ASN A 24 18.74 -3.58 -13.06
C ASN A 24 17.83 -3.45 -11.82
N VAL A 25 17.50 -4.57 -11.18
CA VAL A 25 16.78 -4.69 -9.91
C VAL A 25 17.52 -5.71 -9.04
N PRO A 26 18.80 -5.45 -8.71
CA PRO A 26 19.71 -6.46 -8.16
C PRO A 26 19.23 -7.06 -6.83
N ALA A 27 18.48 -6.30 -6.03
CA ALA A 27 17.96 -6.79 -4.75
C ALA A 27 16.90 -7.88 -4.91
N LEU A 28 16.26 -7.98 -6.08
CA LEU A 28 15.31 -9.05 -6.36
C LEU A 28 15.97 -10.43 -6.30
N SER A 29 17.26 -10.55 -6.66
CA SER A 29 18.00 -11.81 -6.57
C SER A 29 18.04 -12.37 -5.15
N ASP A 30 18.07 -11.50 -4.14
CA ASP A 30 18.11 -11.88 -2.73
C ASP A 30 16.71 -12.13 -2.16
N HIS A 31 15.66 -11.54 -2.73
CA HIS A 31 14.28 -11.63 -2.20
C HIS A 31 13.29 -12.42 -3.08
N ILE A 32 13.72 -12.97 -4.22
CA ILE A 32 12.79 -13.61 -5.16
C ILE A 32 11.99 -14.76 -4.53
N HIS A 33 12.61 -15.52 -3.64
CA HIS A 33 11.93 -16.58 -2.91
C HIS A 33 10.83 -16.04 -1.99
N GLU A 34 11.05 -14.90 -1.32
CA GLU A 34 10.03 -14.23 -0.50
C GLU A 34 8.87 -13.74 -1.36
N VAL A 35 9.14 -13.15 -2.54
CA VAL A 35 8.09 -12.71 -3.48
C VAL A 35 7.24 -13.91 -3.92
N ILE A 36 7.87 -15.01 -4.31
CA ILE A 36 7.18 -16.24 -4.75
C ILE A 36 6.37 -16.84 -3.60
N LEU A 37 6.94 -16.92 -2.40
CA LEU A 37 6.27 -17.47 -1.22
C LEU A 37 5.10 -16.59 -0.79
N ALA A 38 5.23 -15.26 -0.85
CA ALA A 38 4.17 -14.32 -0.55
C ALA A 38 3.01 -14.48 -1.56
N PHE A 39 3.31 -14.45 -2.86
CA PHE A 39 2.31 -14.69 -3.92
C PHE A 39 1.60 -16.04 -3.74
N ALA A 40 2.35 -17.12 -3.56
CA ALA A 40 1.80 -18.46 -3.35
C ALA A 40 0.94 -18.52 -2.07
N GLY A 41 1.34 -17.83 -1.01
CA GLY A 41 0.60 -17.70 0.23
C GLY A 41 -0.76 -17.01 0.02
N TYR A 42 -0.79 -15.85 -0.64
CA TYR A 42 -2.05 -15.14 -0.93
C TYR A 42 -2.95 -15.94 -1.88
N GLN A 43 -2.37 -16.57 -2.91
CA GLN A 43 -3.12 -17.44 -3.81
C GLN A 43 -3.71 -18.67 -3.08
N PHE A 44 -2.96 -19.26 -2.14
CA PHE A 44 -3.43 -20.35 -1.30
C PHE A 44 -4.56 -19.88 -0.38
N ILE A 45 -4.45 -18.69 0.21
CA ILE A 45 -5.50 -18.12 1.04
C ILE A 45 -6.79 -17.95 0.24
N HIS A 46 -6.71 -17.35 -0.94
CA HIS A 46 -7.84 -17.18 -1.85
C HIS A 46 -8.46 -18.52 -2.26
N SER A 47 -7.63 -19.46 -2.75
CA SER A 47 -8.13 -20.65 -3.45
C SER A 47 -8.56 -21.77 -2.52
N PHE A 48 -7.97 -21.85 -1.32
CA PHE A 48 -8.14 -22.99 -0.43
C PHE A 48 -8.51 -22.58 0.98
N LEU A 49 -7.70 -21.73 1.64
CA LEU A 49 -7.89 -21.45 3.06
C LEU A 49 -9.21 -20.73 3.34
N SER A 50 -9.50 -19.64 2.61
CA SER A 50 -10.71 -18.86 2.82
C SER A 50 -11.99 -19.65 2.48
N PRO A 51 -12.09 -20.34 1.34
CA PRO A 51 -13.26 -21.18 1.03
C PRO A 51 -13.45 -22.34 2.00
N TRP A 52 -12.38 -22.86 2.60
CA TRP A 52 -12.45 -23.93 3.60
C TRP A 52 -12.82 -23.40 5.00
N LEU A 53 -12.22 -22.29 5.42
CA LEU A 53 -12.38 -21.74 6.77
C LEU A 53 -13.66 -20.91 6.94
N SER A 54 -14.08 -20.18 5.90
CA SER A 54 -15.24 -19.29 5.97
C SER A 54 -16.58 -20.01 6.27
N PRO A 55 -16.88 -21.21 5.71
CA PRO A 55 -18.03 -22.01 6.14
C PRO A 55 -17.97 -22.48 7.59
N ILE A 56 -16.76 -22.65 8.17
CA ILE A 56 -16.57 -23.09 9.56
C ILE A 56 -16.80 -21.91 10.52
N LEU A 57 -16.22 -20.75 10.20
CA LEU A 57 -16.34 -19.54 11.00
C LEU A 57 -17.71 -18.88 10.89
N PHE A 58 -18.30 -18.89 9.68
CA PHE A 58 -19.57 -18.22 9.37
C PHE A 58 -20.58 -19.18 8.71
N PRO A 59 -20.97 -20.28 9.38
CA PRO A 59 -21.77 -21.36 8.79
C PRO A 59 -23.16 -20.92 8.34
N ARG A 60 -23.70 -19.86 8.95
CA ARG A 60 -25.02 -19.31 8.61
C ARG A 60 -24.99 -18.30 7.45
N HIS A 61 -23.83 -17.75 7.11
CA HIS A 61 -23.72 -16.64 6.17
C HIS A 61 -23.00 -17.08 4.89
N TYR A 62 -21.73 -17.48 4.99
CA TYR A 62 -20.89 -17.76 3.81
C TYR A 62 -21.51 -18.80 2.85
N PRO A 63 -22.06 -19.95 3.30
CA PRO A 63 -22.64 -20.93 2.38
C PRO A 63 -23.82 -20.39 1.56
N GLN A 64 -24.57 -19.43 2.10
CA GLN A 64 -25.75 -18.83 1.48
C GLN A 64 -25.40 -17.76 0.43
N LEU A 65 -24.17 -17.24 0.44
CA LEU A 65 -23.71 -16.24 -0.50
C LEU A 65 -23.67 -16.81 -1.94
N ASN A 66 -23.98 -15.95 -2.91
CA ASN A 66 -23.84 -16.27 -4.33
C ASN A 66 -22.35 -16.39 -4.71
N LYS A 67 -22.05 -16.96 -5.88
CA LYS A 67 -20.66 -17.21 -6.32
C LYS A 67 -19.83 -15.94 -6.43
N ARG A 68 -20.42 -14.83 -6.88
CA ARG A 68 -19.74 -13.53 -7.02
C ARG A 68 -19.34 -12.98 -5.65
N THR A 69 -20.26 -13.00 -4.68
CA THR A 69 -20.02 -12.49 -3.34
C THR A 69 -19.07 -13.40 -2.56
N LYS A 70 -19.08 -14.72 -2.79
CA LYS A 70 -18.06 -15.64 -2.24
C LYS A 70 -16.66 -15.31 -2.76
N LEU A 71 -16.51 -15.12 -4.07
CA LEU A 71 -15.24 -14.70 -4.65
C LEU A 71 -14.78 -13.37 -4.04
N ASN A 72 -15.68 -12.38 -3.94
CA ASN A 72 -15.33 -11.10 -3.32
C ASN A 72 -14.97 -11.25 -1.83
N TRP A 73 -15.67 -12.11 -1.10
CA TRP A 73 -15.36 -12.47 0.28
C TRP A 73 -13.94 -13.01 0.42
N ASP A 74 -13.57 -13.98 -0.43
CA ASP A 74 -12.25 -14.61 -0.39
C ASP A 74 -11.13 -13.61 -0.73
N VAL A 75 -11.39 -12.65 -1.64
CA VAL A 75 -10.48 -11.53 -1.93
C VAL A 75 -10.34 -10.59 -0.72
N HIS A 76 -11.44 -10.26 -0.03
CA HIS A 76 -11.40 -9.46 1.20
C HIS A 76 -10.63 -10.16 2.33
N VAL A 77 -10.69 -11.49 2.42
CA VAL A 77 -9.88 -12.24 3.39
C VAL A 77 -8.39 -12.10 3.07
N VAL A 78 -7.99 -12.22 1.80
CA VAL A 78 -6.61 -12.00 1.39
C VAL A 78 -6.16 -10.57 1.68
N SER A 79 -6.95 -9.57 1.31
CA SER A 79 -6.65 -8.15 1.56
C SER A 79 -6.52 -7.85 3.05
N LEU A 80 -7.38 -8.41 3.90
CA LEU A 80 -7.30 -8.26 5.36
C LEU A 80 -6.01 -8.89 5.92
N VAL A 81 -5.68 -10.12 5.53
CA VAL A 81 -4.45 -10.79 5.99
C VAL A 81 -3.22 -10.02 5.56
N GLN A 82 -3.16 -9.60 4.28
CA GLN A 82 -2.05 -8.84 3.77
C GLN A 82 -1.91 -7.51 4.51
N SER A 83 -2.95 -6.68 4.49
CA SER A 83 -2.89 -5.33 5.04
C SER A 83 -2.54 -5.34 6.53
N VAL A 84 -3.03 -6.30 7.32
CA VAL A 84 -2.58 -6.44 8.72
C VAL A 84 -1.09 -6.79 8.79
N LEU A 85 -0.63 -7.77 8.01
CA LEU A 85 0.76 -8.24 8.02
C LEU A 85 1.75 -7.14 7.63
N ILE A 86 1.60 -6.53 6.45
CA ILE A 86 2.51 -5.50 5.96
C ILE A 86 2.52 -4.25 6.83
N ASN A 87 1.37 -3.81 7.38
CA ASN A 87 1.34 -2.63 8.24
C ASN A 87 2.03 -2.87 9.58
N VAL A 88 1.89 -4.06 10.18
CA VAL A 88 2.61 -4.43 11.41
C VAL A 88 4.12 -4.41 11.15
N PHE A 89 4.57 -5.02 10.05
CA PHE A 89 5.99 -5.01 9.66
C PHE A 89 6.50 -3.60 9.34
N ALA A 90 5.73 -2.79 8.61
CA ALA A 90 6.09 -1.42 8.28
C ALA A 90 6.28 -0.56 9.52
N LEU A 91 5.33 -0.59 10.46
CA LEU A 91 5.43 0.12 11.73
C LEU A 91 6.63 -0.38 12.55
N TYR A 92 6.83 -1.70 12.62
CA TYR A 92 7.99 -2.27 13.30
C TYR A 92 9.31 -1.75 12.72
N ILE A 93 9.48 -1.79 11.39
CA ILE A 93 10.67 -1.26 10.71
C ILE A 93 10.85 0.23 11.00
N MET A 94 9.78 1.03 10.93
CA MET A 94 9.86 2.47 11.16
C MET A 94 10.30 2.84 12.58
N PHE A 95 9.91 2.05 13.59
CA PHE A 95 10.27 2.32 14.97
C PHE A 95 11.59 1.67 15.41
N VAL A 96 11.98 0.54 14.80
CA VAL A 96 13.09 -0.30 15.27
C VAL A 96 14.34 -0.22 14.37
N ASP A 97 14.19 -0.04 13.06
CA ASP A 97 15.33 0.01 12.12
C ASP A 97 16.13 1.31 12.29
N LYS A 98 17.20 1.23 13.08
CA LYS A 98 18.09 2.36 13.41
C LYS A 98 18.86 2.83 12.18
N GLU A 99 19.32 1.90 11.35
CA GLU A 99 20.09 2.22 10.15
C GLU A 99 19.24 3.04 9.20
N ARG A 100 18.01 2.58 8.93
CA ARG A 100 17.02 3.32 8.14
C ARG A 100 16.74 4.69 8.76
N LYS A 101 16.45 4.77 10.06
CA LYS A 101 16.12 6.03 10.74
C LYS A 101 17.25 7.08 10.62
N ASN A 102 18.49 6.63 10.57
CA ASN A 102 19.68 7.48 10.49
C ASN A 102 20.14 7.75 9.04
N MET A 103 19.33 7.45 8.03
CA MET A 103 19.66 7.74 6.63
C MET A 103 19.54 9.24 6.31
N ASP A 104 20.59 9.80 5.72
CA ASP A 104 20.57 11.15 5.16
C ASP A 104 19.83 11.21 3.81
N THR A 105 19.76 12.39 3.19
CA THR A 105 19.05 12.61 1.92
C THR A 105 19.53 11.68 0.80
N GLY A 106 20.83 11.42 0.68
CA GLY A 106 21.38 10.56 -0.37
C GLY A 106 21.06 9.09 -0.08
N GLU A 107 21.24 8.67 1.17
CA GLU A 107 20.98 7.31 1.60
C GLU A 107 19.49 6.96 1.55
N ARG A 108 18.57 7.91 1.70
CA ARG A 108 17.13 7.65 1.51
C ARG A 108 16.76 7.29 0.08
N ILE A 109 17.55 7.74 -0.90
CA ILE A 109 17.36 7.39 -2.30
C ILE A 109 18.09 6.09 -2.63
N TYR A 110 19.36 5.97 -2.25
CA TYR A 110 20.20 4.88 -2.73
C TYR A 110 20.41 3.74 -1.73
N GLY A 111 20.23 4.02 -0.45
CA GLY A 111 20.48 3.09 0.64
C GLY A 111 19.45 1.97 0.70
N TYR A 112 19.86 0.87 1.30
CA TYR A 112 19.08 -0.35 1.38
C TYR A 112 19.09 -0.95 2.79
N THR A 113 17.98 -1.48 3.27
CA THR A 113 17.98 -2.36 4.45
C THR A 113 17.25 -3.66 4.16
N GLY A 114 17.81 -4.79 4.60
CA GLY A 114 17.26 -6.11 4.34
C GLY A 114 15.80 -6.25 4.79
N MET A 115 15.45 -5.71 5.97
CA MET A 115 14.05 -5.69 6.43
C MET A 115 13.11 -4.88 5.53
N SER A 116 13.57 -3.74 5.00
CA SER A 116 12.77 -2.95 4.06
C SER A 116 12.63 -3.67 2.71
N GLY A 117 13.64 -4.44 2.31
CA GLY A 117 13.60 -5.36 1.17
C GLY A 117 12.60 -6.52 1.36
N LEU A 118 12.61 -7.17 2.53
CA LEU A 118 11.62 -8.20 2.90
C LEU A 118 10.20 -7.66 2.88
N LEU A 119 9.95 -6.50 3.51
CA LEU A 119 8.64 -5.85 3.48
C LEU A 119 8.18 -5.59 2.04
N GLN A 120 9.10 -5.11 1.20
CA GLN A 120 8.83 -4.85 -0.21
C GLN A 120 8.54 -6.15 -0.96
N ALA A 121 9.22 -7.26 -0.66
CA ALA A 121 8.96 -8.56 -1.27
C ALA A 121 7.60 -9.15 -0.89
N LEU A 122 7.20 -8.99 0.37
CA LEU A 122 5.86 -9.37 0.86
C LEU A 122 4.76 -8.53 0.20
N ALA A 123 5.02 -7.22 -0.01
CA ALA A 123 4.12 -6.33 -0.74
C ALA A 123 4.05 -6.67 -2.23
N GLU A 124 5.20 -6.88 -2.88
CA GLU A 124 5.31 -7.24 -4.29
C GLU A 124 4.55 -8.53 -4.61
N GLY A 125 4.72 -9.59 -3.81
CA GLY A 125 4.02 -10.85 -4.01
C GLY A 125 2.49 -10.70 -3.92
N TYR A 126 2.00 -9.78 -3.08
CA TYR A 126 0.59 -9.41 -3.04
C TYR A 126 0.17 -8.61 -4.26
N PHE A 127 0.94 -7.61 -4.71
CA PHE A 127 0.57 -6.81 -5.87
C PHE A 127 0.59 -7.64 -7.17
N VAL A 128 1.42 -8.68 -7.25
CA VAL A 128 1.34 -9.70 -8.32
C VAL A 128 0.02 -10.47 -8.24
N TYR A 129 -0.41 -10.88 -7.05
CA TYR A 129 -1.73 -11.49 -6.86
C TYR A 129 -2.86 -10.51 -7.23
N ASP A 130 -2.76 -9.26 -6.79
CA ASP A 130 -3.77 -8.23 -6.94
C ASP A 130 -3.97 -7.84 -8.42
N ILE A 131 -2.89 -7.67 -9.18
CA ILE A 131 -3.00 -7.41 -10.63
C ILE A 131 -3.64 -8.58 -11.39
N ILE A 132 -3.34 -9.83 -11.00
CA ILE A 132 -3.94 -11.01 -11.61
C ILE A 132 -5.45 -11.04 -11.33
N VAL A 133 -5.85 -10.90 -10.07
CA VAL A 133 -7.26 -10.92 -9.66
C VAL A 133 -8.04 -9.75 -10.26
N SER A 134 -7.48 -8.54 -10.20
CA SER A 134 -8.08 -7.31 -10.75
C SER A 134 -8.22 -7.39 -12.27
N THR A 135 -7.26 -7.99 -12.98
CA THR A 135 -7.35 -8.20 -14.44
C THR A 135 -8.41 -9.24 -14.79
N MET A 136 -8.38 -10.41 -14.14
CA MET A 136 -9.32 -11.51 -14.40
C MET A 136 -10.76 -11.12 -14.09
N HIS A 137 -10.97 -10.31 -13.06
CA HIS A 137 -12.29 -9.91 -12.57
C HIS A 137 -12.52 -8.40 -12.72
N ILE A 138 -12.01 -7.79 -13.78
CA ILE A 138 -12.14 -6.33 -14.03
C ILE A 138 -13.59 -5.84 -14.08
N ARG A 139 -14.53 -6.69 -14.52
CA ARG A 139 -15.97 -6.38 -14.50
C ARG A 139 -16.58 -6.36 -13.10
N MET A 140 -15.87 -6.91 -12.11
CA MET A 140 -16.24 -6.88 -10.71
C MET A 140 -15.58 -5.70 -10.01
N PHE A 141 -14.25 -5.58 -10.14
CA PHE A 141 -13.43 -4.63 -9.39
C PHE A 141 -13.26 -3.27 -10.07
N GLY A 142 -13.66 -3.11 -11.33
CA GLY A 142 -13.54 -1.85 -12.05
C GLY A 142 -12.11 -1.52 -12.49
N VAL A 143 -12.00 -0.43 -13.25
CA VAL A 143 -10.74 -0.02 -13.90
C VAL A 143 -9.82 0.72 -12.93
N GLY A 144 -10.39 1.37 -11.90
CA GLY A 144 -9.60 2.13 -10.92
C GLY A 144 -8.71 1.21 -10.09
N MET A 145 -9.22 0.06 -9.68
CA MET A 145 -8.43 -0.96 -8.98
C MET A 145 -7.36 -1.58 -9.87
N LEU A 146 -7.60 -1.72 -11.18
CA LEU A 146 -6.56 -2.16 -12.11
C LEU A 146 -5.41 -1.13 -12.19
N PHE A 147 -5.71 0.17 -12.29
CA PHE A 147 -4.68 1.21 -12.27
C PHE A 147 -3.95 1.29 -10.93
N HIS A 148 -4.66 1.08 -9.82
CA HIS A 148 -4.05 0.92 -8.51
C HIS A 148 -3.05 -0.24 -8.51
N ALA A 149 -3.47 -1.45 -8.89
CA ALA A 149 -2.64 -2.65 -8.91
C ALA A 149 -1.42 -2.51 -9.82
N ILE A 150 -1.58 -1.93 -11.02
CA ILE A 150 -0.46 -1.65 -11.94
C ILE A 150 0.54 -0.66 -11.32
N SER A 151 0.03 0.44 -10.73
CA SER A 151 0.89 1.49 -10.17
C SER A 151 1.62 1.00 -8.93
N ALA A 152 0.94 0.24 -8.07
CA ALA A 152 1.50 -0.34 -6.86
C ALA A 152 2.59 -1.38 -7.22
N LEU A 153 2.27 -2.31 -8.13
CA LEU A 153 3.26 -3.28 -8.63
C LEU A 153 4.49 -2.56 -9.21
N TRP A 154 4.29 -1.55 -10.07
CA TRP A 154 5.39 -0.80 -10.66
C TRP A 154 6.32 -0.18 -9.61
N VAL A 155 5.75 0.50 -8.62
CA VAL A 155 6.52 1.19 -7.57
C VAL A 155 7.29 0.20 -6.69
N PHE A 156 6.68 -0.92 -6.31
CA PHE A 156 7.30 -1.93 -5.46
C PHE A 156 8.31 -2.81 -6.23
N SER A 157 8.07 -3.13 -7.50
CA SER A 157 9.03 -3.83 -8.37
C SER A 157 10.33 -3.02 -8.51
N PHE A 158 10.22 -1.73 -8.79
CA PHE A 158 11.40 -0.88 -8.95
C PHE A 158 12.08 -0.51 -7.64
N GLY A 159 11.45 -0.74 -6.48
CA GLY A 159 12.14 -0.64 -5.19
C GLY A 159 13.24 -1.69 -5.01
N PHE A 160 13.33 -2.72 -5.86
CA PHE A 160 14.45 -3.67 -5.87
C PHE A 160 15.69 -3.12 -6.60
N ARG A 161 15.59 -1.92 -7.17
CA ARG A 161 16.74 -1.06 -7.42
C ARG A 161 17.24 -0.47 -6.10
N PRO A 162 18.49 -0.01 -6.03
CA PRO A 162 18.92 0.94 -5.01
C PRO A 162 18.25 2.31 -5.25
N PHE A 163 16.93 2.33 -5.08
CA PHE A 163 16.05 3.45 -5.34
C PHE A 163 14.88 3.41 -4.35
N VAL A 164 14.83 4.41 -3.47
CA VAL A 164 13.76 4.70 -2.50
C VAL A 164 13.35 3.55 -1.59
N ASN A 165 14.22 2.56 -1.34
CA ASN A 165 13.96 1.46 -0.42
C ASN A 165 13.61 1.96 1.01
N PHE A 166 14.23 3.06 1.46
CA PHE A 166 13.87 3.76 2.71
C PHE A 166 12.37 4.08 2.82
N TYR A 167 11.73 4.40 1.69
CA TYR A 167 10.34 4.82 1.63
C TYR A 167 9.36 3.64 1.52
N SER A 168 9.83 2.39 1.38
CA SER A 168 8.92 1.23 1.29
C SER A 168 7.98 1.10 2.50
N PRO A 169 8.43 1.14 3.78
CA PRO A 169 7.51 1.15 4.92
C PRO A 169 6.69 2.44 5.01
N THR A 170 7.16 3.54 4.44
CA THR A 170 6.44 4.82 4.47
C THR A 170 5.22 4.81 3.56
N PHE A 171 5.37 4.34 2.32
CA PHE A 171 4.29 4.33 1.33
C PHE A 171 3.39 3.10 1.45
N ILE A 172 3.85 1.98 2.03
CA ILE A 172 2.95 0.86 2.29
C ILE A 172 1.90 1.18 3.37
N LEU A 173 2.15 2.16 4.26
CA LEU A 173 1.17 2.61 5.26
C LEU A 173 -0.11 3.22 4.65
N TYR A 174 -0.16 3.44 3.35
CA TYR A 174 -1.41 3.72 2.66
C TYR A 174 -2.42 2.59 2.87
N GLU A 175 -1.96 1.35 3.05
CA GLU A 175 -2.79 0.20 3.36
C GLU A 175 -3.29 0.17 4.81
N LEU A 176 -2.92 1.13 5.68
CA LEU A 176 -3.31 1.09 7.10
C LEU A 176 -4.83 1.23 7.31
N SER A 177 -5.54 1.84 6.37
CA SER A 177 -7.01 1.91 6.38
C SER A 177 -7.67 0.62 5.89
N SER A 178 -6.98 -0.21 5.11
CA SER A 178 -7.53 -1.39 4.44
C SER A 178 -8.06 -2.47 5.40
N PRO A 179 -7.48 -2.72 6.60
CA PRO A 179 -8.08 -3.62 7.58
C PRO A 179 -9.48 -3.17 8.01
N PHE A 180 -9.66 -1.86 8.27
CA PHE A 180 -10.96 -1.32 8.69
C PHE A 180 -11.97 -1.36 7.55
N LEU A 181 -11.53 -1.17 6.31
CA LEU A 181 -12.38 -1.30 5.13
C LEU A 181 -12.90 -2.72 4.99
N ASN A 182 -12.00 -3.71 5.05
CA ASN A 182 -12.38 -5.12 4.95
C ASN A 182 -13.32 -5.53 6.10
N ILE A 183 -13.04 -5.11 7.33
CA ILE A 183 -13.94 -5.35 8.47
C ILE A 183 -15.32 -4.70 8.23
N HIS A 184 -15.35 -3.48 7.67
CA HIS A 184 -16.62 -2.80 7.38
C HIS A 184 -17.46 -3.60 6.38
N TRP A 185 -16.82 -4.09 5.31
CA TRP A 185 -17.43 -4.95 4.29
C TRP A 185 -17.96 -6.26 4.88
N PHE A 186 -17.16 -6.93 5.73
CA PHE A 186 -17.60 -8.17 6.37
C PHE A 186 -18.80 -7.96 7.28
N LEU A 187 -18.86 -6.85 8.03
CA LEU A 187 -20.00 -6.53 8.88
C LEU A 187 -21.29 -6.36 8.05
N ASP A 188 -21.21 -5.77 6.86
CA ASP A 188 -22.34 -5.70 5.94
C ASP A 188 -22.80 -7.09 5.50
N LYS A 189 -21.88 -7.95 5.05
CA LYS A 189 -22.21 -9.30 4.57
C LYS A 189 -22.65 -10.27 5.68
N LEU A 190 -22.39 -9.93 6.93
CA LEU A 190 -22.85 -10.67 8.11
C LEU A 190 -24.20 -10.17 8.64
N ASN A 191 -24.90 -9.31 7.90
CA ASN A 191 -26.15 -8.67 8.33
C ASN A 191 -26.01 -7.89 9.66
N LEU A 192 -24.81 -7.32 9.89
CA LEU A 192 -24.52 -6.45 11.04
C LEU A 192 -24.53 -4.96 10.64
N THR A 193 -25.14 -4.63 9.51
CA THR A 193 -25.30 -3.28 9.00
C THR A 193 -26.06 -2.41 10.00
N GLY A 194 -25.53 -1.23 10.35
CA GLY A 194 -26.12 -0.35 11.35
C GLY A 194 -25.79 -0.70 12.80
N SER A 195 -24.96 -1.71 13.06
CA SER A 195 -24.54 -2.04 14.42
C SER A 195 -23.52 -1.02 14.97
N LYS A 196 -23.48 -0.88 16.30
CA LYS A 196 -22.45 -0.06 16.98
C LYS A 196 -21.03 -0.47 16.59
N LEU A 197 -20.79 -1.76 16.37
CA LEU A 197 -19.49 -2.29 15.93
C LEU A 197 -19.11 -1.74 14.55
N GLN A 198 -20.05 -1.77 13.60
CA GLN A 198 -19.83 -1.22 12.27
C GLN A 198 -19.61 0.28 12.32
N TRP A 199 -20.30 0.99 13.22
CA TRP A 199 -20.11 2.43 13.41
C TRP A 199 -18.72 2.79 13.94
N TYR A 200 -18.27 2.14 15.03
CA TYR A 200 -16.92 2.36 15.56
C TYR A 200 -15.85 2.04 14.51
N ASN A 201 -16.02 0.93 13.79
CA ASN A 201 -15.12 0.56 12.70
C ASN A 201 -15.14 1.59 11.57
N GLY A 202 -16.32 2.10 11.18
CA GLY A 202 -16.47 3.16 10.19
C GLY A 202 -15.77 4.46 10.60
N MET A 203 -15.85 4.86 11.87
CA MET A 203 -15.13 6.03 12.38
C MET A 203 -13.61 5.84 12.30
N LEU A 204 -13.11 4.67 12.69
CA LEU A 204 -11.70 4.33 12.57
C LEU A 204 -11.25 4.29 11.10
N LEU A 205 -12.04 3.70 10.21
CA LEU A 205 -11.79 3.67 8.78
C LEU A 205 -11.61 5.09 8.23
N LEU A 206 -12.57 6.00 8.45
CA LEU A 206 -12.51 7.37 7.96
C LEU A 206 -11.32 8.14 8.55
N SER A 207 -11.05 7.97 9.84
CA SER A 207 -9.94 8.63 10.53
C SER A 207 -8.57 8.16 10.02
N VAL A 208 -8.37 6.84 9.90
CA VAL A 208 -7.12 6.25 9.42
C VAL A 208 -6.93 6.52 7.93
N PHE A 209 -8.00 6.45 7.13
CA PHE A 209 -7.95 6.83 5.72
C PHE A 209 -7.46 8.27 5.56
N PHE A 210 -8.10 9.23 6.24
CA PHE A 210 -7.73 10.64 6.14
C PHE A 210 -6.30 10.89 6.62
N SER A 211 -5.94 10.36 7.78
CA SER A 211 -4.61 10.59 8.37
C SER A 211 -3.48 9.93 7.59
N CYS A 212 -3.61 8.65 7.22
CA CYS A 212 -2.53 7.90 6.56
C CYS A 212 -2.44 8.19 5.06
N ARG A 213 -3.56 8.23 4.34
CA ARG A 213 -3.53 8.36 2.87
C ARG A 213 -3.46 9.82 2.41
N LEU A 214 -4.20 10.74 3.04
CA LEU A 214 -4.26 12.13 2.59
C LEU A 214 -3.23 13.03 3.27
N VAL A 215 -3.11 12.96 4.60
CA VAL A 215 -2.18 13.84 5.33
C VAL A 215 -0.76 13.29 5.25
N TRP A 216 -0.53 12.11 5.82
CA TRP A 216 0.78 11.48 5.87
C TRP A 216 1.29 11.14 4.47
N GLY A 217 0.46 10.50 3.65
CA GLY A 217 0.81 10.13 2.28
C GLY A 217 1.29 11.31 1.44
N THR A 218 0.49 12.36 1.32
CA THR A 218 0.85 13.58 0.57
C THR A 218 2.10 14.25 1.13
N TRP A 219 2.23 14.31 2.46
CA TRP A 219 3.42 14.85 3.10
C TRP A 219 4.67 14.06 2.70
N GLN A 220 4.62 12.73 2.76
CA GLN A 220 5.74 11.87 2.39
C GLN A 220 6.05 11.89 0.90
N SER A 221 5.04 12.05 0.03
CA SER A 221 5.22 12.30 -1.40
C SER A 221 6.08 13.55 -1.65
N ILE A 222 5.84 14.65 -0.92
CA ILE A 222 6.67 15.86 -1.04
C ILE A 222 8.13 15.59 -0.62
N PHE A 223 8.35 14.81 0.44
CA PHE A 223 9.70 14.46 0.89
C PHE A 223 10.45 13.60 -0.13
N VAL A 224 9.83 12.52 -0.63
CA VAL A 224 10.50 11.69 -1.64
C VAL A 224 10.75 12.48 -2.93
N TYR A 225 9.86 13.40 -3.31
CA TYR A 225 10.07 14.26 -4.48
C TYR A 225 11.26 15.18 -4.31
N LYS A 226 11.44 15.76 -3.10
CA LYS A 226 12.61 16.58 -2.78
C LYS A 226 13.90 15.76 -2.82
N ASP A 227 13.89 14.56 -2.25
CA ASP A 227 15.09 13.72 -2.18
C ASP A 227 15.44 13.19 -3.59
N MET A 228 14.45 12.80 -4.40
CA MET A 228 14.64 12.43 -5.81
C MET A 228 15.15 13.60 -6.65
N TRP A 229 14.62 14.81 -6.44
CA TRP A 229 15.11 16.00 -7.13
C TRP A 229 16.58 16.27 -6.81
N SER A 230 16.97 16.16 -5.54
CA SER A 230 18.36 16.30 -5.12
C SER A 230 19.28 15.25 -5.77
N ALA A 231 18.83 13.99 -5.85
CA ALA A 231 19.59 12.94 -6.50
C ALA A 231 19.71 13.14 -8.02
N LEU A 232 18.64 13.61 -8.68
CA LEU A 232 18.66 13.94 -10.11
C LEU A 232 19.59 15.10 -10.43
N THR A 233 19.52 16.18 -9.67
CA THR A 233 20.40 17.34 -9.89
C THR A 233 21.86 16.96 -9.69
N GLN A 234 22.18 16.17 -8.67
CA GLN A 234 23.53 15.62 -8.48
C GLN A 234 23.96 14.77 -9.69
N THR A 235 23.10 13.88 -10.16
CA THR A 235 23.37 13.01 -11.32
C THR A 235 23.65 13.84 -12.58
N TRP A 236 22.82 14.84 -12.88
CA TRP A 236 23.01 15.72 -14.03
C TRP A 236 24.25 16.59 -13.92
N SER A 237 24.51 17.18 -12.75
CA SER A 237 25.72 17.98 -12.52
C SER A 237 26.98 17.16 -12.77
N LEU A 238 27.06 15.94 -12.24
CA LEU A 238 28.23 15.09 -12.44
C LEU A 238 28.33 14.56 -13.90
N SER A 239 27.20 14.27 -14.56
CA SER A 239 27.16 13.83 -15.96
C SER A 239 27.58 14.92 -16.96
N SER A 240 27.52 16.19 -16.56
CA SER A 240 27.90 17.35 -17.38
C SER A 240 29.37 17.75 -17.26
N LEU A 241 30.14 17.11 -16.36
CA LEU A 241 31.57 17.33 -16.26
C LEU A 241 32.29 16.80 -17.50
N PRO A 242 33.32 17.50 -18.02
CA PRO A 242 34.07 17.02 -19.16
C PRO A 242 34.74 15.68 -18.82
N PRO A 243 34.76 14.70 -19.74
CA PRO A 243 35.36 13.41 -19.47
C PRO A 243 36.84 13.59 -19.15
N PRO A 244 37.38 12.92 -18.12
CA PRO A 244 38.82 12.81 -17.96
C PRO A 244 39.42 12.22 -19.25
N SER A 245 40.65 12.61 -19.59
CA SER A 245 41.30 12.38 -20.89
C SER A 245 41.60 10.91 -21.25
N ALA A 246 40.88 9.94 -20.71
CA ALA A 246 40.92 8.54 -21.08
C ALA A 246 39.47 7.99 -21.16
N ALA A 247 39.06 7.55 -22.36
CA ALA A 247 37.70 7.14 -22.71
C ALA A 247 37.15 5.87 -22.02
N GLY A 248 37.77 5.45 -20.90
CA GLY A 248 37.32 4.35 -20.04
C GLY A 248 37.25 4.69 -18.54
N GLU A 249 37.71 5.88 -18.13
CA GLU A 249 37.74 6.29 -16.71
C GLU A 249 36.48 7.06 -16.29
N SER A 250 35.71 7.62 -17.23
CA SER A 250 34.62 8.56 -16.91
C SER A 250 33.44 7.92 -16.15
N SER A 251 33.05 6.68 -16.46
CA SER A 251 31.99 5.98 -15.70
C SER A 251 32.51 5.58 -14.32
N VAL A 252 33.69 4.96 -14.26
CA VAL A 252 34.30 4.51 -12.99
C VAL A 252 34.54 5.66 -12.01
N VAL A 253 34.94 6.84 -12.51
CA VAL A 253 35.11 8.06 -11.69
C VAL A 253 33.77 8.60 -11.19
N LEU A 254 32.74 8.61 -12.03
CA LEU A 254 31.39 9.01 -11.63
C LEU A 254 30.83 8.08 -10.55
N ASP A 255 31.00 6.77 -10.75
CA ASP A 255 30.53 5.72 -9.85
C ASP A 255 31.17 5.86 -8.47
N SER A 256 32.49 6.06 -8.44
CA SER A 256 33.24 6.28 -7.20
C SER A 256 32.83 7.59 -6.51
N ALA A 257 32.52 8.65 -7.28
CA ALA A 257 32.16 9.95 -6.72
C ALA A 257 30.78 9.93 -6.03
N ILE A 258 29.75 9.34 -6.67
CA ILE A 258 28.41 9.22 -6.08
C ILE A 258 28.48 8.33 -4.83
N ASN A 259 29.12 7.17 -4.93
CA ASN A 259 29.20 6.24 -3.82
C ASN A 259 29.96 6.83 -2.63
N THR A 260 31.04 7.56 -2.87
CA THR A 260 31.78 8.25 -1.80
C THR A 260 30.96 9.38 -1.19
N ALA A 261 30.24 10.15 -2.01
CA ALA A 261 29.41 11.26 -1.53
C ALA A 261 28.22 10.79 -0.68
N VAL A 262 27.59 9.68 -1.05
CA VAL A 262 26.40 9.14 -0.36
C VAL A 262 26.79 8.24 0.82
N PHE A 263 27.71 7.30 0.61
CA PHE A 263 27.99 6.25 1.58
C PHE A 263 29.31 6.41 2.34
N GLY A 264 30.13 7.44 2.03
CA GLY A 264 31.44 7.62 2.65
C GLY A 264 31.36 7.83 4.17
N HIS A 265 30.32 8.49 4.68
CA HIS A 265 30.09 8.59 6.12
C HIS A 265 29.65 7.25 6.73
N ARG A 266 28.77 6.52 6.05
CA ARG A 266 28.28 5.19 6.47
C ARG A 266 29.41 4.16 6.56
N ALA A 267 30.33 4.17 5.60
CA ALA A 267 31.50 3.30 5.60
C ALA A 267 32.37 3.52 6.85
N LYS A 268 32.61 4.79 7.22
CA LYS A 268 33.34 5.13 8.46
C LYS A 268 32.60 4.69 9.72
N LEU A 269 31.27 4.81 9.73
CA LEU A 269 30.45 4.32 10.84
C LEU A 269 30.55 2.79 10.98
N ALA A 270 30.56 2.06 9.87
CA ALA A 270 30.72 0.60 9.89
C ALA A 270 32.08 0.17 10.46
N GLU A 271 33.16 0.88 10.14
CA GLU A 271 34.50 0.64 10.71
C GLU A 271 34.57 0.93 12.22
N GLN A 272 33.71 1.81 12.73
CA GLN A 272 33.64 2.18 14.15
C GLN A 272 32.74 1.24 14.99
N CYS A 273 32.03 0.31 14.35
CA CYS A 273 31.18 -0.64 15.05
C CYS A 273 31.99 -1.60 15.94
N VAL A 274 31.51 -1.80 17.16
CA VAL A 274 32.17 -2.67 18.16
C VAL A 274 31.85 -4.15 17.92
N ASP A 275 30.63 -4.44 17.46
CA ASP A 275 30.15 -5.80 17.24
C ASP A 275 29.83 -6.09 15.76
N GLU A 276 29.83 -7.37 15.42
CA GLU A 276 29.62 -7.85 14.06
C GLU A 276 28.23 -7.50 13.51
N VAL A 277 27.21 -7.45 14.37
CA VAL A 277 25.83 -7.17 13.94
C VAL A 277 25.71 -5.70 13.55
N CYS A 278 26.29 -4.79 14.35
CA CYS A 278 26.39 -3.37 14.01
C CYS A 278 27.11 -3.17 12.68
N ARG A 279 28.27 -3.83 12.49
CA ARG A 279 29.06 -3.69 11.26
C ARG A 279 28.26 -4.13 10.04
N LYS A 280 27.73 -5.37 10.06
CA LYS A 280 26.92 -5.92 8.96
C LYS A 280 25.70 -5.04 8.66
N ALA A 281 25.01 -4.56 9.69
CA ALA A 281 23.84 -3.70 9.48
C ALA A 281 24.18 -2.38 8.78
N ASN A 282 25.33 -1.76 9.09
CA ASN A 282 25.79 -0.55 8.41
C ASN A 282 26.34 -0.84 7.00
N GLU A 283 27.01 -1.98 6.80
CA GLU A 283 27.47 -2.42 5.48
C GLU A 283 26.31 -2.73 4.53
N GLU A 284 25.20 -3.27 5.05
CA GLU A 284 24.00 -3.57 4.28
C GLU A 284 23.45 -2.31 3.58
N VAL A 285 23.60 -1.13 4.19
CA VAL A 285 23.13 0.16 3.65
C VAL A 285 23.67 0.44 2.25
N PHE A 286 24.91 0.06 1.98
CA PHE A 286 25.58 0.30 0.70
C PHE A 286 25.86 -0.99 -0.08
N LYS A 287 25.20 -2.11 0.27
CA LYS A 287 25.34 -3.41 -0.39
C LYS A 287 25.17 -3.35 -1.91
N TYR A 288 24.24 -2.51 -2.39
CA TYR A 288 23.95 -2.34 -3.82
C TYR A 288 24.54 -1.06 -4.43
N ALA A 289 25.51 -0.41 -3.77
CA ALA A 289 26.15 0.80 -4.28
C ALA A 289 26.86 0.61 -5.63
N GLY A 290 27.24 -0.63 -5.99
CA GLY A 290 27.76 -0.92 -7.33
C GLY A 290 26.76 -0.62 -8.46
N PHE A 291 25.45 -0.60 -8.16
CA PHE A 291 24.37 -0.34 -9.11
C PHE A 291 23.89 1.11 -9.11
N THR A 292 24.44 1.96 -8.23
CA THR A 292 24.14 3.41 -8.14
C THR A 292 25.11 4.27 -8.93
N ALA A 293 26.10 3.63 -9.54
CA ALA A 293 27.11 4.11 -10.47
C ALA A 293 26.67 5.30 -11.36
N GLY A 294 25.66 5.10 -12.20
CA GLY A 294 25.17 6.14 -13.13
C GLY A 294 24.23 7.19 -12.52
N GLY A 295 24.09 7.23 -11.20
CA GLY A 295 23.07 8.02 -10.50
C GLY A 295 21.64 7.54 -10.79
N VAL A 296 20.64 8.37 -10.47
CA VAL A 296 19.24 8.02 -10.73
C VAL A 296 18.85 8.35 -12.17
N PRO A 297 18.34 7.39 -12.97
CA PRO A 297 17.83 7.67 -14.29
C PRO A 297 16.60 8.60 -14.25
N THR A 298 16.56 9.62 -15.11
CA THR A 298 15.43 10.57 -15.17
C THR A 298 14.09 9.89 -15.45
N TRP A 299 14.07 8.87 -16.30
CA TRP A 299 12.84 8.11 -16.59
C TRP A 299 12.32 7.37 -15.35
N LEU A 300 13.20 6.91 -14.46
CA LEU A 300 12.82 6.17 -13.25
C LEU A 300 12.08 7.10 -12.29
N VAL A 301 12.62 8.31 -12.07
CA VAL A 301 11.92 9.33 -11.28
C VAL A 301 10.61 9.75 -11.93
N GLY A 302 10.61 9.99 -13.25
CA GLY A 302 9.41 10.40 -13.97
C GLY A 302 8.27 9.38 -13.86
N THR A 303 8.58 8.09 -14.05
CA THR A 303 7.59 7.01 -13.92
C THR A 303 7.15 6.78 -12.48
N TYR A 304 8.06 6.86 -11.50
CA TYR A 304 7.72 6.79 -10.08
C TYR A 304 6.77 7.93 -9.67
N VAL A 305 7.09 9.17 -10.02
CA VAL A 305 6.24 10.34 -9.73
C VAL A 305 4.87 10.18 -10.40
N ALA A 306 4.83 9.73 -11.65
CA ALA A 306 3.56 9.46 -12.33
C ALA A 306 2.70 8.42 -11.59
N ALA A 307 3.29 7.27 -11.22
CA ALA A 307 2.59 6.23 -10.46
C ALA A 307 2.13 6.74 -9.08
N ASN A 308 2.97 7.49 -8.37
CA ASN A 308 2.62 8.07 -7.07
C ASN A 308 1.50 9.14 -7.19
N VAL A 309 1.48 9.94 -8.26
CA VAL A 309 0.39 10.89 -8.55
C VAL A 309 -0.91 10.16 -8.84
N VAL A 310 -0.89 9.07 -9.61
CA VAL A 310 -2.07 8.24 -9.87
C VAL A 310 -2.62 7.68 -8.55
N LEU A 311 -1.76 7.04 -7.74
CA LEU A 311 -2.16 6.47 -6.45
C LEU A 311 -2.74 7.53 -5.50
N ASN A 312 -2.09 8.69 -5.36
CA ASN A 312 -2.62 9.77 -4.52
C ASN A 312 -3.94 10.32 -5.08
N SER A 313 -4.05 10.48 -6.40
CA SER A 313 -5.27 10.98 -7.03
C SER A 313 -6.46 10.04 -6.80
N LEU A 314 -6.25 8.72 -6.82
CA LEU A 314 -7.26 7.74 -6.43
C LEU A 314 -7.69 7.92 -4.96
N ASN A 315 -6.75 8.14 -4.04
CA ASN A 315 -7.08 8.40 -2.64
C ASN A 315 -7.90 9.69 -2.44
N TYR A 316 -7.54 10.77 -3.15
CA TYR A 316 -8.32 12.00 -3.13
C TYR A 316 -9.70 11.81 -3.77
N TYR A 317 -9.81 11.02 -4.83
CA TYR A 317 -11.07 10.68 -5.47
C TYR A 317 -12.00 9.92 -4.51
N TRP A 318 -11.53 8.84 -3.90
CA TRP A 318 -12.30 8.05 -2.94
C TRP A 318 -12.74 8.89 -1.73
N PHE A 319 -11.86 9.74 -1.20
CA PHE A 319 -12.25 10.65 -0.11
C PHE A 319 -13.28 11.70 -0.55
N SER A 320 -13.15 12.22 -1.76
CA SER A 320 -14.14 13.17 -2.30
C SER A 320 -15.52 12.52 -2.38
N LYS A 321 -15.60 11.22 -2.71
CA LYS A 321 -16.84 10.45 -2.70
C LYS A 321 -17.43 10.26 -1.31
N MET A 322 -16.60 9.94 -0.32
CA MET A 322 -17.03 9.92 1.09
C MET A 322 -17.63 11.27 1.50
N VAL A 323 -16.94 12.37 1.21
CA VAL A 323 -17.40 13.72 1.56
C VAL A 323 -18.67 14.10 0.79
N GLU A 324 -18.82 13.75 -0.48
CA GLU A 324 -20.04 13.96 -1.26
C GLU A 324 -21.25 13.27 -0.61
N THR A 325 -21.08 12.02 -0.17
CA THR A 325 -22.12 11.25 0.54
C THR A 325 -22.51 11.93 1.85
N VAL A 326 -21.53 12.39 2.64
CA VAL A 326 -21.77 13.16 3.87
C VAL A 326 -22.50 14.48 3.58
N LEU A 327 -22.07 15.24 2.57
CA LEU A 327 -22.62 16.56 2.25
C LEU A 327 -24.05 16.50 1.69
N LYS A 328 -24.41 15.44 0.95
CA LYS A 328 -25.79 15.23 0.48
C LYS A 328 -26.79 15.19 1.65
N ARG A 329 -26.37 14.68 2.82
CA ARG A 329 -27.23 14.61 4.00
C ARG A 329 -27.46 15.97 4.67
N PHE A 330 -26.43 16.81 4.76
CA PHE A 330 -26.54 18.15 5.34
C PHE A 330 -27.28 19.14 4.41
N ARG A 331 -27.45 18.79 3.12
CA ARG A 331 -28.19 19.59 2.13
C ARG A 331 -29.68 19.20 2.00
N GLY A 332 -30.17 18.20 2.75
CA GLY A 332 -31.61 17.86 2.89
C GLY A 332 -32.43 18.91 3.67
N PRO A 333 -33.78 18.90 3.61
CA PRO A 333 -34.59 20.10 3.82
C PRO A 333 -34.44 20.75 5.20
N LYS A 334 -34.26 22.08 5.20
CA LYS A 334 -34.42 22.94 6.37
C LYS A 334 -35.91 23.06 6.73
N GLU A 335 -36.37 22.29 7.71
CA GLU A 335 -37.58 22.57 8.49
C GLU A 335 -37.23 22.25 9.95
N GLY A 336 -37.50 23.02 11.00
CA GLY A 336 -38.33 24.20 11.20
C GLY A 336 -38.77 24.15 12.67
N GLY A 337 -38.50 25.19 13.46
CA GLY A 337 -39.14 25.41 14.77
C GLY A 337 -38.46 24.80 16.00
N SER A 338 -37.67 25.62 16.69
CA SER A 338 -37.18 25.40 18.06
C SER A 338 -38.32 25.40 19.09
N LYS A 339 -38.39 24.40 19.99
CA LYS A 339 -39.10 24.55 21.27
C LYS A 339 -38.28 23.97 22.43
N LYS A 340 -37.85 24.88 23.31
CA LYS A 340 -37.12 24.64 24.56
C LYS A 340 -37.75 23.53 25.44
N GLY A 341 -37.18 22.34 25.31
CA GLY A 341 -37.23 21.19 26.22
C GLY A 341 -36.29 20.06 25.72
N GLU A 342 -35.37 20.42 24.82
CA GLU A 342 -34.84 19.58 23.75
C GLU A 342 -33.34 19.30 23.89
N GLY A 343 -32.71 19.44 25.07
CA GLY A 343 -31.27 19.20 25.22
C GLY A 343 -30.87 17.76 24.85
N GLU A 344 -31.33 16.78 25.63
CA GLU A 344 -31.04 15.36 25.41
C GLU A 344 -31.68 14.80 24.13
N LYS A 345 -32.90 15.26 23.76
CA LYS A 345 -33.55 14.81 22.52
C LYS A 345 -32.86 15.34 21.26
N LYS A 346 -32.30 16.56 21.31
CA LYS A 346 -31.52 17.13 20.21
C LYS A 346 -30.13 16.52 20.16
N GLU A 347 -29.51 16.24 21.29
CA GLU A 347 -28.24 15.50 21.35
C GLU A 347 -28.40 14.08 20.79
N ALA A 348 -29.40 13.32 21.22
CA ALA A 348 -29.68 11.99 20.69
C ALA A 348 -30.03 12.01 19.19
N ALA A 349 -30.78 13.01 18.73
CA ALA A 349 -31.08 13.19 17.30
C ALA A 349 -29.82 13.55 16.49
N VAL A 350 -28.91 14.35 17.05
CA VAL A 350 -27.62 14.68 16.42
C VAL A 350 -26.72 13.45 16.38
N GLU A 351 -26.63 12.68 17.47
CA GLU A 351 -25.86 11.43 17.52
C GLU A 351 -26.36 10.41 16.49
N GLU A 352 -27.68 10.20 16.37
CA GLU A 352 -28.26 9.29 15.37
C GLU A 352 -27.97 9.75 13.94
N VAL A 353 -27.97 11.06 13.68
CA VAL A 353 -27.60 11.62 12.37
C VAL A 353 -26.11 11.38 12.09
N VAL A 354 -25.23 11.63 13.06
CA VAL A 354 -23.79 11.38 12.94
C VAL A 354 -23.52 9.89 12.71
N GLU A 355 -24.24 9.00 13.40
CA GLU A 355 -24.13 7.56 13.24
C GLU A 355 -24.40 7.12 11.81
N LYS A 356 -25.53 7.55 11.24
CA LYS A 356 -25.91 7.27 9.85
C LYS A 356 -24.90 7.82 8.85
N VAL A 357 -24.42 9.05 9.07
CA VAL A 357 -23.46 9.72 8.18
C VAL A 357 -22.14 8.95 8.10
N VAL A 358 -21.62 8.45 9.22
CA VAL A 358 -20.37 7.68 9.26
C VAL A 358 -20.52 6.34 8.54
N LEU A 359 -21.62 5.63 8.76
CA LEU A 359 -21.90 4.35 8.11
C LEU A 359 -22.05 4.51 6.60
N GLU A 360 -22.79 5.52 6.13
CA GLU A 360 -22.97 5.79 4.70
C GLU A 360 -21.66 6.19 4.03
N ALA A 361 -20.83 7.02 4.67
CA ALA A 361 -19.53 7.40 4.13
C ALA A 361 -18.58 6.20 3.99
N ALA A 362 -18.55 5.31 5.00
CA ALA A 362 -17.77 4.09 4.96
C ALA A 362 -18.28 3.09 3.91
N ALA A 363 -19.59 2.91 3.77
CA ALA A 363 -20.19 2.08 2.73
C ALA A 363 -19.93 2.63 1.31
N SER A 364 -19.97 3.97 1.16
CA SER A 364 -19.62 4.62 -0.11
C SER A 364 -18.15 4.40 -0.48
N LEU A 365 -17.24 4.38 0.50
CA LEU A 365 -15.85 4.05 0.26
C LEU A 365 -15.69 2.59 -0.19
N GLU A 366 -16.37 1.66 0.48
CA GLU A 366 -16.38 0.24 0.14
C GLU A 366 -16.81 0.00 -1.32
N GLU A 367 -17.87 0.68 -1.77
CA GLU A 367 -18.36 0.57 -3.14
C GLU A 367 -17.35 1.13 -4.17
N GLU A 368 -16.75 2.28 -3.85
CA GLU A 368 -15.86 3.03 -4.74
C GLU A 368 -14.42 2.48 -4.78
N GLU A 369 -13.93 1.83 -3.73
CA GLU A 369 -12.70 1.02 -3.77
C GLU A 369 -12.97 -0.35 -4.40
N GLY A 370 -14.14 -0.94 -4.17
CA GLY A 370 -14.47 -2.27 -4.68
C GLY A 370 -14.89 -2.33 -6.15
N SER A 371 -15.25 -1.21 -6.79
CA SER A 371 -15.77 -1.20 -8.17
C SER A 371 -15.63 0.12 -8.98
N PRO A 372 -14.55 0.91 -8.86
CA PRO A 372 -14.46 2.22 -9.49
C PRO A 372 -14.59 2.11 -11.03
N PHE A 373 -15.47 2.94 -11.60
CA PHE A 373 -15.74 3.12 -13.04
C PHE A 373 -16.63 2.10 -13.75
N LEU A 374 -17.41 1.29 -13.02
CA LEU A 374 -18.62 0.72 -13.61
C LEU A 374 -19.70 1.81 -13.61
N GLY A 375 -20.08 2.29 -14.80
CA GLY A 375 -21.19 3.26 -14.91
C GLY A 375 -22.43 2.76 -14.16
N GLU A 376 -23.21 3.70 -13.59
CA GLU A 376 -24.35 3.52 -12.66
C GLU A 376 -25.47 2.52 -13.09
N GLY A 377 -25.31 1.79 -14.19
CA GLY A 377 -26.32 0.91 -14.78
C GLY A 377 -26.14 -0.61 -14.57
N VAL A 378 -25.12 -1.10 -13.87
CA VAL A 378 -24.86 -2.56 -13.76
C VAL A 378 -24.95 -3.12 -12.34
N GLY A 379 -25.02 -2.26 -11.31
CA GLY A 379 -25.11 -2.67 -9.89
C GLY A 379 -26.50 -2.67 -9.27
N ARG A 380 -27.52 -2.09 -9.94
CA ARG A 380 -28.83 -1.83 -9.31
C ARG A 380 -29.88 -2.95 -9.42
N ASP A 381 -29.64 -4.00 -10.21
CA ASP A 381 -30.72 -4.94 -10.56
C ASP A 381 -30.65 -6.33 -9.88
N VAL A 382 -29.76 -6.57 -8.92
CA VAL A 382 -29.76 -7.86 -8.21
C VAL A 382 -29.45 -7.69 -6.73
N ASP A 383 -30.38 -7.09 -6.01
CA ASP A 383 -30.67 -7.46 -4.60
C ASP A 383 -32.13 -7.06 -4.31
N VAL A 384 -33.05 -7.86 -4.86
CA VAL A 384 -34.47 -7.76 -4.49
C VAL A 384 -34.59 -8.16 -3.03
N HIS A 385 -34.91 -7.14 -2.23
CA HIS A 385 -35.36 -7.18 -0.85
C HIS A 385 -36.47 -8.26 -0.67
N VAL A 386 -36.09 -9.47 -0.28
CA VAL A 386 -37.04 -10.47 0.23
C VAL A 386 -37.08 -10.33 1.74
N GLY A 387 -38.00 -9.53 2.24
CA GLY A 387 -38.28 -9.48 3.68
C GLY A 387 -39.09 -8.27 4.13
N GLY A 388 -40.41 -8.38 4.06
CA GLY A 388 -41.27 -7.63 5.00
C GLY A 388 -42.47 -6.91 4.41
N ASP A 389 -43.33 -7.59 3.66
CA ASP A 389 -44.69 -7.09 3.40
C ASP A 389 -45.72 -8.05 4.01
N VAL A 390 -45.80 -8.08 5.34
CA VAL A 390 -46.95 -8.63 6.09
C VAL A 390 -47.14 -7.83 7.38
N ARG A 391 -47.82 -6.68 7.29
CA ARG A 391 -48.80 -6.25 8.30
C ARG A 391 -49.54 -4.99 7.85
N ARG A 392 -50.59 -5.18 7.06
CA ARG A 392 -51.77 -4.31 7.02
C ARG A 392 -52.90 -5.06 6.33
N ARG A 393 -53.84 -5.60 7.13
CA ARG A 393 -55.28 -5.63 6.86
C ARG A 393 -56.03 -6.34 7.99
N ARG A 394 -56.87 -5.54 8.64
CA ARG A 394 -57.99 -5.83 9.56
C ARG A 394 -57.66 -6.38 10.94
#